data_AF-A0A9N9A852-F1
#
_entry.id   AF-A0A9N9A852-F1
#
_cell.length_a   1.000
_cell.length_b   1.000
_cell.length_c   1.000
_cell.angle_alpha   90.00
_cell.angle_beta   90.00
_cell.angle_gamma   90.00
#
_symmetry.space_group_name_H-M   'P 1'
#
loop_
_entity.id
_entity.type
_entity.pdbx_description
1 polymer ?
#
loop_
_entity_poly.entity_id
_entity_poly.type
_entity_poly.pdbx_seq_one_letter_code
_entity_poly.pdbx_strand_id
1 'polypeptide(L)'
;MKESEESRFLFFIRHTLIDFVAIFEYISPKVLARDMSERSYIVECLLPIFRSFRNAFPEVRYEWIEKDVKSLKDAGNMFAINVRARITDLLIMRLSDGREILHIEESGPPYKPEKQHTVGDAKKLLMMAVCNLCRILANNFYCPLDDAKKVKSYSIQAIGDRLTLFSVSLVDKKKYLAIELASCMIPFSIRTIGYYKQIFNFFKIIRNEFIEQELLEKISYFMPLANNDANNLREWIHLPDDDLIPVTEEEIDELSLNHN
;
A
#
# COMPACT_ATOMS: atom_id res chain seq x y z
N MET A 1 -12.62 23.28 -15.78
CA MET A 1 -12.07 23.98 -14.62
C MET A 1 -11.41 22.92 -13.76
N LYS A 2 -10.09 22.96 -13.52
CA LYS A 2 -9.40 21.93 -12.73
C LYS A 2 -9.77 22.20 -11.26
N GLU A 3 -10.52 21.30 -10.63
CA GLU A 3 -10.82 21.42 -9.19
C GLU A 3 -9.51 21.43 -8.39
N SER A 4 -9.46 22.25 -7.33
CA SER A 4 -8.28 22.29 -6.47
C SER A 4 -8.16 20.97 -5.67
N GLU A 5 -6.94 20.57 -5.30
CA GLU A 5 -6.71 19.39 -4.45
C GLU A 5 -7.49 19.47 -3.13
N GLU A 6 -7.62 20.67 -2.56
CA GLU A 6 -8.43 20.90 -1.36
C GLU A 6 -9.92 20.63 -1.61
N SER A 7 -10.48 21.13 -2.71
CA SER A 7 -11.88 20.89 -3.07
C SER A 7 -12.19 19.40 -3.24
N ARG A 8 -11.26 18.65 -3.86
CA ARG A 8 -11.37 17.20 -4.04
C ARG A 8 -11.30 16.47 -2.72
N PHE A 9 -10.40 16.88 -1.82
CA PHE A 9 -10.30 16.27 -0.50
C PHE A 9 -11.52 16.58 0.37
N LEU A 10 -12.08 17.79 0.30
CA LEU A 10 -13.34 18.14 0.95
C LEU A 10 -14.52 17.31 0.40
N PHE A 11 -14.54 17.04 -0.91
CA PHE A 11 -15.50 16.12 -1.51
C PHE A 11 -15.40 14.72 -0.89
N PHE A 12 -14.17 14.18 -0.78
CA PHE A 12 -13.92 12.88 -0.14
C PHE A 12 -14.42 12.83 1.30
N ILE A 13 -14.09 13.84 2.12
CA ILE A 13 -14.56 13.94 3.51
C ILE A 13 -16.08 13.91 3.57
N ARG A 14 -16.74 14.78 2.79
CA ARG A 14 -18.19 14.93 2.82
C ARG A 14 -18.90 13.63 2.46
N HIS A 15 -18.50 12.99 1.36
CA HIS A 15 -19.17 11.77 0.89
C HIS A 15 -18.94 10.60 1.85
N THR A 16 -17.74 10.49 2.40
CA THR A 16 -17.42 9.44 3.37
C THR A 16 -18.26 9.57 4.64
N LEU A 17 -18.42 10.79 5.17
CA LEU A 17 -19.24 11.02 6.37
C LEU A 17 -20.73 10.84 6.12
N ILE A 18 -21.23 11.22 4.94
CA ILE A 18 -22.63 11.01 4.55
C ILE A 18 -22.93 9.50 4.50
N ASP A 19 -22.11 8.72 3.80
CA ASP A 19 -22.26 7.26 3.73
C ASP A 19 -22.24 6.65 5.15
N PHE A 20 -21.29 7.07 6.00
CA PHE A 20 -21.20 6.58 7.38
C PHE A 20 -22.44 6.89 8.21
N VAL A 21 -22.94 8.14 8.20
CA VAL A 21 -24.12 8.52 8.97
C VAL A 21 -25.36 7.79 8.48
N ALA A 22 -25.48 7.61 7.15
CA ALA A 22 -26.61 6.89 6.54
C ALA A 22 -26.69 5.43 7.00
N ILE A 23 -25.55 4.73 7.17
CA ILE A 23 -25.52 3.38 7.74
C ILE A 23 -26.24 3.34 9.09
N PHE A 24 -26.02 4.34 9.94
CA PHE A 24 -26.60 4.38 11.28
C PHE A 24 -27.95 5.09 11.35
N GLU A 25 -28.57 5.52 10.25
CA GLU A 25 -29.82 6.29 10.32
C GLU A 25 -30.95 5.47 10.95
N TYR A 26 -31.13 4.23 10.48
CA TYR A 26 -32.22 3.35 10.90
C TYR A 26 -31.80 2.14 11.73
N ILE A 27 -30.49 1.82 11.80
CA ILE A 27 -29.99 0.70 12.61
C ILE A 27 -30.18 0.99 14.11
N SER A 28 -30.61 -0.01 14.87
CA SER A 28 -30.69 0.02 16.34
C SER A 28 -30.24 -1.34 16.92
N PRO A 29 -29.23 -1.38 17.80
CA PRO A 29 -28.44 -0.26 18.32
C PRO A 29 -27.56 0.40 17.24
N LYS A 30 -27.10 1.64 17.45
CA LYS A 30 -26.24 2.40 16.51
C LYS A 30 -24.80 1.85 16.43
N VAL A 31 -24.68 0.55 16.14
CA VAL A 31 -23.45 -0.26 16.17
C VAL A 31 -23.54 -1.33 15.08
N LEU A 32 -22.46 -1.53 14.34
CA LEU A 32 -22.27 -2.65 13.41
C LEU A 32 -21.68 -3.84 14.16
N ALA A 33 -22.20 -5.04 13.87
CA ALA A 33 -21.65 -6.26 14.44
C ALA A 33 -20.23 -6.50 13.93
N ARG A 34 -19.27 -6.71 14.82
CA ARG A 34 -17.89 -7.05 14.44
C ARG A 34 -17.71 -8.51 14.04
N ASP A 35 -18.65 -9.36 14.43
CA ASP A 35 -18.69 -10.76 14.03
C ASP A 35 -19.23 -10.85 12.59
N MET A 36 -18.40 -10.43 11.64
CA MET A 36 -18.69 -10.43 10.21
C MET A 36 -17.52 -11.07 9.46
N SER A 37 -17.81 -11.64 8.28
CA SER A 37 -16.76 -12.19 7.42
C SER A 37 -15.85 -11.09 6.88
N GLU A 38 -14.63 -11.46 6.46
CA GLU A 38 -13.66 -10.56 5.81
C GLU A 38 -14.30 -9.80 4.64
N ARG A 39 -15.02 -10.51 3.75
CA ARG A 39 -15.71 -9.91 2.59
C ARG A 39 -16.81 -8.93 3.02
N SER A 40 -17.55 -9.26 4.08
CA SER A 40 -18.53 -8.35 4.65
C SER A 40 -17.86 -7.10 5.21
N TYR A 41 -16.72 -7.23 5.89
CA TYR A 41 -15.96 -6.09 6.39
C TYR A 41 -15.45 -5.19 5.27
N ILE A 42 -14.91 -5.78 4.21
CA ILE A 42 -14.51 -5.03 3.01
C ILE A 42 -15.70 -4.25 2.43
N VAL A 43 -16.85 -4.89 2.23
CA VAL A 43 -18.00 -4.26 1.57
C VAL A 43 -18.69 -3.21 2.45
N GLU A 44 -18.91 -3.51 3.73
CA GLU A 44 -19.69 -2.66 4.63
C GLU A 44 -18.87 -1.51 5.21
N CYS A 45 -17.57 -1.71 5.46
CA CYS A 45 -16.76 -0.77 6.21
C CYS A 45 -15.68 -0.08 5.35
N LEU A 46 -14.91 -0.85 4.57
CA LEU A 46 -13.77 -0.30 3.83
C LEU A 46 -14.20 0.35 2.50
N LEU A 47 -15.00 -0.37 1.71
CA LEU A 47 -15.41 0.01 0.36
C LEU A 47 -16.03 1.41 0.28
N PRO A 48 -16.93 1.87 1.18
CA PRO A 48 -17.49 3.22 1.12
C PRO A 48 -16.43 4.32 1.21
N ILE A 49 -15.43 4.13 2.08
CA ILE A 49 -14.33 5.08 2.31
C ILE A 49 -13.44 5.15 1.05
N PHE A 50 -12.93 4.00 0.62
CA PHE A 50 -12.06 3.90 -0.55
C PHE A 50 -12.76 4.35 -1.84
N ARG A 51 -14.05 4.03 -2.02
CA ARG A 51 -14.86 4.51 -3.15
C ARG A 51 -14.94 6.02 -3.17
N SER A 52 -15.20 6.65 -2.02
CA SER A 52 -15.26 8.11 -1.90
C SER A 52 -13.92 8.75 -2.24
N PHE A 53 -12.81 8.16 -1.79
CA PHE A 53 -11.46 8.65 -2.12
C PHE A 53 -11.15 8.52 -3.62
N ARG A 54 -11.45 7.37 -4.23
CA ARG A 54 -11.31 7.16 -5.68
C ARG A 54 -12.13 8.17 -6.49
N ASN A 55 -13.34 8.48 -6.06
CA ASN A 55 -14.19 9.44 -6.77
C ASN A 55 -13.64 10.87 -6.68
N ALA A 56 -13.01 11.23 -5.56
CA ALA A 56 -12.27 12.49 -5.45
C ALA A 56 -10.97 12.49 -6.29
N PHE A 57 -10.31 11.33 -6.39
CA PHE A 57 -9.04 11.14 -7.06
C PHE A 57 -9.13 10.09 -8.19
N PRO A 58 -9.79 10.40 -9.33
CA PRO A 58 -10.07 9.41 -10.37
C PRO A 58 -8.86 9.06 -11.24
N GLU A 59 -7.66 9.55 -10.96
CA GLU A 59 -6.42 9.18 -11.66
C GLU A 59 -5.98 7.72 -11.40
N VAL A 60 -6.70 7.02 -10.53
CA VAL A 60 -6.44 5.65 -10.11
C VAL A 60 -7.66 4.75 -10.32
N ARG A 61 -7.40 3.48 -10.62
CA ARG A 61 -8.38 2.41 -10.77
C ARG A 61 -8.27 1.44 -9.61
N TYR A 62 -9.43 1.01 -9.12
CA TYR A 62 -9.55 0.06 -8.02
C TYR A 62 -10.07 -1.25 -8.59
N GLU A 63 -9.40 -2.35 -8.29
CA GLU A 63 -9.88 -3.69 -8.57
C GLU A 63 -10.06 -4.44 -7.25
N TRP A 64 -11.31 -4.82 -6.99
CA TRP A 64 -11.75 -5.39 -5.71
C TRP A 64 -11.91 -6.90 -5.80
N ILE A 65 -11.62 -7.56 -4.69
CA ILE A 65 -11.83 -8.97 -4.40
C ILE A 65 -10.91 -9.86 -5.24
N GLU A 66 -9.95 -10.49 -4.55
CA GLU A 66 -9.08 -11.57 -5.03
C GLU A 66 -8.49 -11.30 -6.43
N LYS A 67 -7.67 -10.26 -6.54
CA LYS A 67 -7.04 -9.85 -7.80
C LYS A 67 -5.64 -10.37 -7.97
N ASP A 68 -5.39 -10.98 -9.11
CA ASP A 68 -4.06 -11.40 -9.52
C ASP A 68 -3.09 -10.21 -9.59
N VAL A 69 -1.94 -10.38 -8.94
CA VAL A 69 -0.91 -9.35 -8.90
C VAL A 69 0.10 -9.60 -10.02
N LYS A 70 0.05 -8.76 -11.05
CA LYS A 70 0.85 -8.89 -12.28
C LYS A 70 2.32 -8.58 -12.02
N SER A 71 2.61 -7.69 -11.07
CA SER A 71 3.99 -7.30 -10.77
C SER A 71 4.88 -8.49 -10.37
N LEU A 72 4.33 -9.54 -9.76
CA LEU A 72 5.07 -10.75 -9.39
C LEU A 72 5.50 -11.54 -10.64
N LYS A 73 4.59 -11.69 -11.60
CA LYS A 73 4.89 -12.39 -12.86
C LYS A 73 5.92 -11.62 -13.68
N ASP A 74 5.75 -10.30 -13.77
CA ASP A 74 6.67 -9.44 -14.52
C ASP A 74 8.06 -9.44 -13.89
N ALA A 75 8.14 -9.30 -12.57
CA ALA A 75 9.39 -9.40 -11.83
C ALA A 75 10.04 -10.79 -12.03
N GLY A 76 9.29 -11.88 -11.85
CA GLY A 76 9.80 -13.22 -12.09
C GLY A 76 10.41 -13.39 -13.48
N ASN A 77 9.74 -12.88 -14.52
CA ASN A 77 10.27 -12.87 -15.88
C ASN A 77 11.55 -12.01 -16.03
N MET A 78 11.59 -10.83 -15.43
CA MET A 78 12.73 -9.90 -15.51
C MET A 78 14.00 -10.47 -14.86
N PHE A 79 13.83 -11.22 -13.77
CA PHE A 79 14.93 -11.78 -13.00
C PHE A 79 15.17 -13.27 -13.24
N ALA A 80 14.41 -13.89 -14.16
CA ALA A 80 14.44 -15.32 -14.43
C ALA A 80 14.22 -16.20 -13.19
N ILE A 81 13.30 -15.77 -12.30
CA ILE A 81 12.92 -16.46 -11.06
C ILE A 81 11.45 -16.86 -11.14
N ASN A 82 11.13 -18.08 -10.69
CA ASN A 82 9.74 -18.54 -10.63
C ASN A 82 9.06 -18.04 -9.36
N VAL A 83 8.42 -16.87 -9.44
CA VAL A 83 7.65 -16.31 -8.34
C VAL A 83 6.22 -16.86 -8.38
N ARG A 84 5.76 -17.46 -7.28
CA ARG A 84 4.39 -17.98 -7.17
C ARG A 84 3.37 -16.85 -7.36
N ALA A 85 2.32 -17.11 -8.15
CA ALA A 85 1.20 -16.19 -8.30
C ALA A 85 0.55 -15.90 -6.94
N ARG A 86 0.23 -14.62 -6.70
CA ARG A 86 -0.48 -14.15 -5.51
C ARG A 86 -1.68 -13.32 -5.95
N ILE A 87 -2.74 -13.41 -5.15
CA ILE A 87 -3.96 -12.60 -5.27
C ILE A 87 -4.00 -11.58 -4.14
N THR A 88 -4.68 -10.45 -4.31
CA THR A 88 -4.86 -9.45 -3.25
C THR A 88 -6.30 -8.99 -3.13
N ASP A 89 -6.74 -8.56 -1.94
CA ASP A 89 -8.15 -8.20 -1.71
C ASP A 89 -8.54 -6.91 -2.41
N LEU A 90 -7.63 -5.95 -2.47
CA LEU A 90 -7.79 -4.74 -3.27
C LEU A 90 -6.47 -4.35 -3.91
N LEU A 91 -6.50 -4.17 -5.22
CA LEU A 91 -5.42 -3.62 -6.01
C LEU A 91 -5.78 -2.23 -6.52
N ILE A 92 -4.90 -1.26 -6.27
CA ILE A 92 -4.98 0.08 -6.87
C ILE A 92 -3.92 0.21 -7.95
N MET A 93 -4.35 0.64 -9.14
CA MET A 93 -3.46 0.95 -10.25
C MET A 93 -3.61 2.39 -10.68
N ARG A 94 -2.53 2.97 -11.19
CA ARG A 94 -2.56 4.24 -11.89
C ARG A 94 -3.18 4.08 -13.27
N LEU A 95 -4.08 4.99 -13.65
CA LEU A 95 -4.78 4.91 -14.94
C LEU A 95 -3.88 5.22 -16.15
N SER A 96 -2.90 6.10 -15.99
CA SER A 96 -2.09 6.58 -17.11
C SER A 96 -1.25 5.49 -17.77
N ASP A 97 -0.80 4.50 -17.00
CA ASP A 97 0.10 3.44 -17.46
C ASP A 97 -0.26 2.04 -16.94
N GLY A 98 -1.37 1.90 -16.20
CA GLY A 98 -1.80 0.62 -15.64
C GLY A 98 -0.88 0.06 -14.55
N ARG A 99 0.03 0.88 -14.00
CA ARG A 99 0.99 0.47 -12.97
C ARG A 99 0.30 0.19 -11.65
N GLU A 100 0.62 -0.93 -11.01
CA GLU A 100 0.24 -1.22 -9.63
C GLU A 100 0.93 -0.25 -8.67
N ILE A 101 0.16 0.45 -7.84
CA ILE A 101 0.67 1.49 -6.92
C ILE A 101 0.37 1.22 -5.45
N LEU A 102 -0.65 0.40 -5.14
CA LEU A 102 -0.99 0.01 -3.77
C LEU A 102 -1.69 -1.35 -3.75
N HIS A 103 -1.19 -2.26 -2.91
CA HIS A 103 -1.79 -3.57 -2.62
C HIS A 103 -2.42 -3.56 -1.23
N ILE A 104 -3.53 -4.25 -1.04
CA ILE A 104 -4.25 -4.27 0.24
C ILE A 104 -4.69 -5.70 0.57
N GLU A 105 -4.33 -6.17 1.77
CA GLU A 105 -4.84 -7.42 2.35
C GLU A 105 -5.65 -7.16 3.60
N GLU A 106 -6.75 -7.88 3.74
CA GLU A 106 -7.49 -8.06 4.98
C GLU A 106 -7.06 -9.36 5.65
N SER A 107 -6.61 -9.26 6.89
CA SER A 107 -5.92 -10.33 7.59
C SER A 107 -6.80 -11.03 8.60
N GLY A 108 -7.93 -11.55 8.15
CA GLY A 108 -8.92 -12.15 9.04
C GLY A 108 -10.00 -11.16 9.43
N PRO A 109 -11.18 -11.68 9.82
CA PRO A 109 -12.33 -10.87 10.14
C PRO A 109 -12.01 -9.83 11.22
N PRO A 110 -12.77 -8.72 11.28
CA PRO A 110 -12.49 -7.62 12.19
C PRO A 110 -12.56 -8.02 13.67
N TYR A 111 -13.20 -9.14 13.99
CA TYR A 111 -13.21 -9.74 15.32
C TYR A 111 -12.34 -11.00 15.36
N LYS A 112 -11.37 -11.01 16.28
CA LYS A 112 -10.44 -12.14 16.53
C LYS A 112 -9.67 -12.60 15.28
N PRO A 113 -8.85 -11.72 14.67
CA PRO A 113 -7.95 -12.14 13.60
C PRO A 113 -6.97 -13.21 14.12
N GLU A 114 -6.71 -14.22 13.29
CA GLU A 114 -5.79 -15.31 13.64
C GLU A 114 -4.34 -14.89 13.42
N LYS A 115 -3.51 -14.96 14.47
CA LYS A 115 -2.11 -14.51 14.42
C LYS A 115 -1.32 -15.14 13.26
N GLN A 116 -1.51 -16.44 13.02
CA GLN A 116 -0.81 -17.14 11.95
C GLN A 116 -1.22 -16.62 10.56
N HIS A 117 -2.51 -16.35 10.35
CA HIS A 117 -3.04 -15.77 9.12
C HIS A 117 -2.46 -14.37 8.91
N THR A 118 -2.54 -13.51 9.93
CA THR A 118 -2.01 -12.14 9.89
C THR A 118 -0.53 -12.06 9.53
N VAL A 119 0.30 -12.94 10.10
CA VAL A 119 1.74 -12.99 9.77
C VAL A 119 1.95 -13.48 8.33
N GLY A 120 1.16 -14.44 7.87
CA GLY A 120 1.18 -14.93 6.49
C GLY A 120 0.89 -13.81 5.47
N ASP A 121 -0.15 -13.01 5.73
CA ASP A 121 -0.52 -11.90 4.85
C ASP A 121 0.47 -10.74 4.90
N ALA A 122 1.07 -10.46 6.05
CA ALA A 122 2.14 -9.47 6.14
C ALA A 122 3.33 -9.87 5.25
N LYS A 123 3.76 -11.13 5.30
CA LYS A 123 4.82 -11.66 4.42
C LYS A 123 4.44 -11.56 2.95
N LYS A 124 3.20 -11.93 2.64
CA LYS A 124 2.64 -11.83 1.28
C LYS A 124 2.70 -10.38 0.78
N LEU A 125 2.22 -9.41 1.57
CA LEU A 125 2.27 -7.97 1.23
C LEU A 125 3.70 -7.47 1.00
N LEU A 126 4.62 -7.78 1.92
CA LEU A 126 6.02 -7.36 1.79
C LEU A 126 6.68 -7.95 0.55
N MET A 127 6.42 -9.22 0.23
CA MET A 127 6.88 -9.84 -1.01
C MET A 127 6.33 -9.12 -2.24
N MET A 128 5.02 -8.82 -2.27
CA MET A 128 4.40 -8.08 -3.37
C MET A 128 5.00 -6.67 -3.51
N ALA A 129 5.22 -5.98 -2.39
CA ALA A 129 5.80 -4.65 -2.37
C ALA A 129 7.24 -4.65 -2.92
N VAL A 130 8.09 -5.59 -2.50
CA VAL A 130 9.47 -5.73 -3.01
C VAL A 130 9.45 -6.07 -4.50
N CYS A 131 8.64 -7.05 -4.93
CA CYS A 131 8.51 -7.41 -6.36
C CYS A 131 8.08 -6.20 -7.21
N ASN A 132 7.09 -5.44 -6.74
CA ASN A 132 6.62 -4.25 -7.45
C ASN A 132 7.71 -3.16 -7.51
N LEU A 133 8.44 -2.94 -6.42
CA LEU A 133 9.57 -1.99 -6.38
C LEU A 133 10.67 -2.42 -7.37
N CYS A 134 11.08 -3.68 -7.35
CA CYS A 134 12.06 -4.23 -8.29
C CYS A 134 11.62 -4.04 -9.74
N ARG A 135 10.34 -4.28 -10.05
CA ARG A 135 9.79 -4.06 -11.39
C ARG A 135 9.85 -2.57 -11.79
N ILE A 136 9.53 -1.65 -10.89
CA ILE A 136 9.61 -0.20 -11.15
C ILE A 136 11.06 0.20 -11.44
N LEU A 137 12.00 -0.24 -10.60
CA LEU A 137 13.43 0.07 -10.73
C LEU A 137 14.06 -0.57 -11.97
N ALA A 138 13.70 -1.82 -12.30
CA ALA A 138 14.18 -2.53 -13.48
C ALA A 138 13.76 -1.87 -14.80
N ASN A 139 12.58 -1.25 -14.82
CA ASN A 139 12.16 -0.44 -15.97
C ASN A 139 12.94 0.88 -16.11
N ASN A 140 13.78 1.22 -15.13
CA ASN A 140 14.52 2.49 -15.05
C ASN A 140 15.99 2.25 -14.63
N PHE A 141 16.67 1.24 -15.20
CA PHE A 141 18.04 0.87 -14.81
C PHE A 141 19.09 2.00 -14.88
N TYR A 142 18.82 3.04 -15.64
CA TYR A 142 19.71 4.20 -15.81
C TYR A 142 19.46 5.31 -14.77
N CYS A 143 18.52 5.11 -13.84
CA CYS A 143 18.25 6.04 -12.75
C CYS A 143 19.45 6.12 -11.79
N PRO A 144 19.88 7.33 -11.37
CA PRO A 144 20.87 7.48 -10.31
C PRO A 144 20.47 6.70 -9.05
N LEU A 145 21.43 6.08 -8.36
CA LEU A 145 21.14 5.31 -7.14
C LEU A 145 20.43 6.15 -6.08
N ASP A 146 20.82 7.42 -5.90
CA ASP A 146 20.20 8.31 -4.93
C ASP A 146 18.71 8.58 -5.23
N ASP A 147 18.33 8.56 -6.50
CA ASP A 147 16.94 8.69 -6.92
C ASP A 147 16.21 7.35 -6.84
N ALA A 148 16.88 6.25 -7.20
CA ALA A 148 16.35 4.89 -7.04
C ALA A 148 15.97 4.58 -5.58
N LYS A 149 16.75 5.04 -4.60
CA LYS A 149 16.46 4.88 -3.16
C LYS A 149 15.23 5.67 -2.69
N LYS A 150 14.80 6.70 -3.43
CA LYS A 150 13.59 7.48 -3.14
C LYS A 150 12.31 6.85 -3.70
N VAL A 151 12.45 5.91 -4.63
CA VAL A 151 11.31 5.17 -5.18
C VAL A 151 10.74 4.26 -4.10
N LYS A 152 9.42 4.29 -3.96
CA LYS A 152 8.68 3.49 -2.98
C LYS A 152 7.60 2.65 -3.66
N SER A 153 7.35 1.48 -3.11
CA SER A 153 6.08 0.75 -3.28
C SER A 153 5.29 0.79 -1.99
N TYR A 154 3.97 0.64 -2.07
CA TYR A 154 3.09 0.79 -0.91
C TYR A 154 2.19 -0.42 -0.72
N SER A 155 1.81 -0.67 0.54
CA SER A 155 0.83 -1.70 0.88
C SER A 155 0.00 -1.27 2.09
N ILE A 156 -1.26 -1.72 2.16
CA ILE A 156 -2.09 -1.61 3.37
C ILE A 156 -2.37 -3.00 3.89
N GLN A 157 -2.20 -3.19 5.20
CA GLN A 157 -2.72 -4.37 5.88
C GLN A 157 -3.87 -3.95 6.79
N ALA A 158 -4.99 -4.65 6.71
CA ALA A 158 -6.10 -4.53 7.65
C ALA A 158 -6.04 -5.67 8.66
N ILE A 159 -5.85 -5.36 9.95
CA ILE A 159 -5.84 -6.35 11.03
C ILE A 159 -6.91 -5.96 12.04
N GLY A 160 -7.94 -6.78 12.18
CA GLY A 160 -9.10 -6.40 12.98
C GLY A 160 -9.76 -5.15 12.39
N ASP A 161 -9.89 -4.11 13.20
CA ASP A 161 -10.42 -2.80 12.81
C ASP A 161 -9.33 -1.77 12.48
N ARG A 162 -8.06 -2.16 12.38
CA ARG A 162 -6.94 -1.26 12.09
C ARG A 162 -6.49 -1.39 10.64
N LEU A 163 -6.35 -0.27 9.94
CA LEU A 163 -5.59 -0.17 8.70
C LEU A 163 -4.20 0.37 9.00
N THR A 164 -3.17 -0.25 8.42
CA THR A 164 -1.79 0.21 8.49
C THR A 164 -1.20 0.32 7.09
N LEU A 165 -0.68 1.49 6.75
CA LEU A 165 -0.01 1.79 5.48
C LEU A 165 1.50 1.64 5.67
N PHE A 166 2.12 0.84 4.81
CA PHE A 166 3.56 0.67 4.75
C PHE A 166 4.11 1.14 3.41
N SER A 167 5.34 1.65 3.43
CA SER A 167 6.16 1.83 2.24
C SER A 167 7.36 0.91 2.26
N VAL A 168 7.76 0.42 1.09
CA VAL A 168 9.00 -0.32 0.88
C VAL A 168 9.91 0.43 -0.09
N SER A 169 11.18 0.60 0.26
CA SER A 169 12.19 1.24 -0.58
C SER A 169 13.52 0.49 -0.57
N LEU A 170 14.39 0.80 -1.55
CA LEU A 170 15.77 0.31 -1.61
C LEU A 170 16.64 1.17 -0.69
N VAL A 171 17.42 0.57 0.20
CA VAL A 171 18.32 1.31 1.11
C VAL A 171 19.79 1.03 0.84
N ASP A 172 20.11 -0.19 0.41
CA ASP A 172 21.46 -0.64 0.09
C ASP A 172 21.41 -1.76 -0.96
N LYS A 173 22.58 -2.21 -1.44
CA LYS A 173 22.70 -3.31 -2.41
C LYS A 173 21.94 -4.54 -1.90
N LYS A 174 20.85 -4.90 -2.60
CA LYS A 174 19.94 -6.01 -2.30
C LYS A 174 19.25 -5.94 -0.93
N LYS A 175 19.20 -4.76 -0.31
CA LYS A 175 18.51 -4.55 0.97
C LYS A 175 17.35 -3.58 0.80
N TYR A 176 16.21 -3.99 1.33
CA TYR A 176 14.96 -3.24 1.30
C TYR A 176 14.53 -2.88 2.71
N LEU A 177 13.89 -1.73 2.87
CA LEU A 177 13.36 -1.27 4.14
C LEU A 177 11.85 -1.08 4.01
N ALA A 178 11.11 -1.71 4.92
CA ALA A 178 9.68 -1.50 5.10
C ALA A 178 9.43 -0.58 6.30
N ILE A 179 8.63 0.48 6.12
CA ILE A 179 8.32 1.46 7.16
C ILE A 179 6.81 1.66 7.22
N GLU A 180 6.24 1.65 8.42
CA GLU A 180 4.88 2.14 8.66
C GLU A 180 4.82 3.66 8.48
N LEU A 181 3.99 4.13 7.56
CA LEU A 181 3.77 5.55 7.32
C LEU A 181 2.60 6.11 8.14
N ALA A 182 1.56 5.31 8.32
CA ALA A 182 0.34 5.71 9.02
C ALA A 182 -0.49 4.51 9.45
N SER A 183 -1.26 4.69 10.51
CA SER A 183 -2.32 3.77 10.93
C SER A 183 -3.60 4.51 11.28
N CYS A 184 -4.75 3.88 11.09
CA CYS A 184 -6.04 4.39 11.55
C CYS A 184 -6.99 3.26 11.95
N MET A 185 -7.99 3.60 12.78
CA MET A 185 -9.03 2.67 13.22
C MET A 185 -10.32 2.90 12.43
N ILE A 186 -10.98 1.83 12.01
CA ILE A 186 -12.26 1.86 11.31
C ILE A 186 -13.41 1.88 12.33
N PRO A 187 -14.33 2.86 12.27
CA PRO A 187 -15.41 2.98 13.24
C PRO A 187 -16.55 1.99 12.96
N PHE A 188 -16.99 1.28 14.01
CA PHE A 188 -18.15 0.37 13.97
C PHE A 188 -19.38 0.94 14.68
N SER A 189 -19.30 2.17 15.22
CA SER A 189 -20.43 2.82 15.90
C SER A 189 -20.43 4.31 15.63
N ILE A 190 -21.62 4.92 15.64
CA ILE A 190 -21.77 6.38 15.59
C ILE A 190 -20.97 7.09 16.69
N ARG A 191 -20.77 6.43 17.85
CA ARG A 191 -19.98 6.97 18.96
C ARG A 191 -18.49 7.11 18.64
N THR A 192 -17.99 6.34 17.68
CA THR A 192 -16.58 6.37 17.27
C THR A 192 -16.36 7.17 15.98
N ILE A 193 -17.32 8.02 15.57
CA ILE A 193 -17.19 8.89 14.39
C ILE A 193 -15.92 9.76 14.41
N GLY A 194 -15.41 10.10 15.59
CA GLY A 194 -14.15 10.83 15.76
C GLY A 194 -12.94 10.15 15.10
N TYR A 195 -12.98 8.83 14.85
CA TYR A 195 -11.93 8.10 14.15
C TYR A 195 -11.74 8.56 12.70
N TYR A 196 -12.77 9.17 12.08
CA TYR A 196 -12.64 9.70 10.73
C TYR A 196 -11.56 10.77 10.58
N LYS A 197 -11.21 11.50 11.65
CA LYS A 197 -10.07 12.42 11.62
C LYS A 197 -8.76 11.68 11.27
N GLN A 198 -8.55 10.50 11.86
CA GLN A 198 -7.38 9.68 11.59
C GLN A 198 -7.45 9.05 10.20
N ILE A 199 -8.64 8.58 9.78
CA ILE A 199 -8.87 8.05 8.43
C ILE A 199 -8.54 9.11 7.37
N PHE A 200 -9.01 10.35 7.52
CA PHE A 200 -8.70 11.40 6.56
C PHE A 200 -7.20 11.74 6.55
N ASN A 201 -6.55 11.80 7.70
CA ASN A 201 -5.09 11.97 7.72
C ASN A 201 -4.36 10.83 7.01
N PHE A 202 -4.80 9.58 7.22
CA PHE A 202 -4.25 8.40 6.56
C PHE A 202 -4.35 8.50 5.02
N PHE A 203 -5.53 8.86 4.48
CA PHE A 203 -5.71 9.05 3.04
C PHE A 203 -5.00 10.29 2.48
N LYS A 204 -4.80 11.34 3.30
CA LYS A 204 -3.97 12.49 2.92
C LYS A 204 -2.51 12.07 2.74
N ILE A 205 -1.98 11.22 3.60
CA ILE A 205 -0.62 10.66 3.47
C ILE A 205 -0.51 9.86 2.17
N ILE A 206 -1.47 8.97 1.89
CA ILE A 206 -1.52 8.22 0.61
C ILE A 206 -1.47 9.18 -0.59
N ARG A 207 -2.29 10.23 -0.59
CA ARG A 207 -2.33 11.19 -1.69
C ARG A 207 -0.99 11.90 -1.89
N ASN A 208 -0.37 12.35 -0.80
CA ASN A 208 0.93 13.03 -0.84
C ASN A 208 2.01 12.11 -1.40
N GLU A 209 2.09 10.87 -0.90
CA GLU A 209 3.05 9.87 -1.38
C GLU A 209 2.86 9.56 -2.88
N PHE A 210 1.62 9.44 -3.36
CA PHE A 210 1.35 9.25 -4.79
C PHE A 210 1.81 10.44 -5.64
N ILE A 211 1.61 11.68 -5.17
CA ILE A 211 2.09 12.88 -5.86
C ILE A 211 3.63 12.89 -5.90
N GLU A 212 4.28 12.58 -4.79
CA GLU A 212 5.74 12.52 -4.70
C GLU A 212 6.34 11.51 -5.66
N GLN A 213 5.79 10.28 -5.73
CA GLN A 213 6.27 9.27 -6.68
C GLN A 213 6.02 9.70 -8.14
N GLU A 214 4.90 10.37 -8.45
CA GLU A 214 4.64 10.90 -9.79
C GLU A 214 5.65 11.98 -10.20
N LEU A 215 6.07 12.83 -9.25
CA LEU A 215 7.09 13.85 -9.49
C LEU A 215 8.48 13.23 -9.69
N LEU A 216 8.86 12.25 -8.87
CA LEU A 216 10.13 11.53 -8.99
C LEU A 216 10.27 10.85 -10.35
N GLU A 217 9.21 10.19 -10.82
CA GLU A 217 9.21 9.55 -12.14
C GLU A 217 9.43 10.57 -13.26
N LYS A 218 8.72 11.71 -13.22
CA LYS A 218 8.90 12.76 -14.23
C LYS A 218 10.34 13.24 -14.30
N ILE A 219 10.97 13.51 -13.16
CA ILE A 219 12.36 13.98 -13.11
C ILE A 219 13.31 12.91 -13.65
N SER A 220 13.11 11.65 -13.29
CA SER A 220 13.95 10.53 -13.69
C SER A 220 13.96 10.29 -15.21
N TYR A 221 12.84 10.55 -15.91
CA TYR A 221 12.78 10.44 -17.37
C TYR A 221 13.56 11.54 -18.12
N PHE A 222 13.84 12.70 -17.50
CA PHE A 222 14.48 13.84 -18.18
C PHE A 222 16.02 13.89 -18.05
N MET A 223 16.64 13.02 -17.24
CA MET A 223 18.09 13.00 -17.05
C MET A 223 18.70 11.67 -17.53
N PRO A 224 19.01 11.51 -18.83
CA PRO A 224 19.90 10.44 -19.26
C PRO A 224 21.30 10.73 -18.71
N LEU A 225 21.82 9.83 -17.88
CA LEU A 225 23.17 9.96 -17.33
C LEU A 225 24.21 9.85 -18.45
N ALA A 226 24.79 10.99 -18.79
CA ALA A 226 26.09 11.06 -19.45
C ALA A 226 27.17 10.80 -18.38
N ASN A 227 27.48 9.53 -18.11
CA ASN A 227 28.84 9.05 -17.78
C ASN A 227 28.86 7.59 -17.32
N ASN A 228 29.88 6.90 -17.83
CA ASN A 228 30.10 5.45 -17.84
C ASN A 228 30.53 4.82 -16.49
N ASP A 229 30.34 5.48 -15.34
CA ASP A 229 30.82 5.01 -14.02
C ASP A 229 29.71 4.87 -12.96
N ALA A 230 28.43 4.83 -13.38
CA ALA A 230 27.33 4.67 -12.45
C ALA A 230 27.27 3.22 -11.93
N ASN A 231 27.51 3.05 -10.63
CA ASN A 231 27.15 1.85 -9.86
C ASN A 231 25.82 1.28 -10.39
N ASN A 232 25.89 0.12 -11.04
CA ASN A 232 24.80 -0.39 -11.85
C ASN A 232 23.62 -0.77 -10.97
N LEU A 233 22.49 -0.04 -11.04
CA LEU A 233 21.25 -0.33 -10.30
C LEU A 233 20.81 -1.79 -10.46
N ARG A 234 21.16 -2.41 -11.60
CA ARG A 234 20.92 -3.83 -11.87
C ARG A 234 21.58 -4.78 -10.87
N GLU A 235 22.71 -4.40 -10.30
CA GLU A 235 23.37 -5.19 -9.23
C GLU A 235 22.81 -4.91 -7.84
N TRP A 236 22.05 -3.82 -7.70
CA TRP A 236 21.46 -3.40 -6.43
C TRP A 236 20.10 -3.99 -6.17
N ILE A 237 19.37 -4.38 -7.22
CA ILE A 237 18.06 -5.01 -7.09
C ILE A 237 18.20 -6.52 -7.19
N HIS A 238 17.49 -7.22 -6.31
CA HIS A 238 17.40 -8.68 -6.23
C HIS A 238 16.00 -9.06 -5.76
N LEU A 239 15.38 -10.07 -6.36
CA LEU A 239 14.13 -10.60 -5.83
C LEU A 239 14.42 -11.52 -4.65
N PRO A 240 13.57 -11.56 -3.62
CA PRO A 240 13.74 -12.54 -2.55
C PRO A 240 13.65 -13.95 -3.14
N ASP A 241 14.61 -14.80 -2.80
CA ASP A 241 14.75 -16.15 -3.39
C ASP A 241 13.68 -17.14 -2.88
N ASP A 242 12.99 -16.85 -1.76
CA ASP A 242 11.87 -17.62 -1.20
C ASP A 242 11.06 -16.79 -0.16
N ASP A 243 9.96 -17.37 0.40
CA ASP A 243 9.08 -16.73 1.39
C ASP A 243 9.87 -16.04 2.51
N LEU A 244 9.55 -14.77 2.79
CA LEU A 244 10.23 -13.95 3.79
C LEU A 244 10.32 -14.71 5.13
N ILE A 245 11.56 -15.00 5.55
CA ILE A 245 11.84 -15.59 6.86
C ILE A 245 11.65 -14.47 7.89
N PRO A 246 10.85 -14.67 8.96
CA PRO A 246 10.73 -13.66 10.00
C PRO A 246 12.10 -13.44 10.63
N VAL A 247 12.49 -12.19 10.75
CA VAL A 247 13.64 -11.79 11.56
C VAL A 247 13.33 -12.19 13.01
N THR A 248 14.24 -12.91 13.66
CA THR A 248 14.06 -13.29 15.07
C THR A 248 14.18 -12.04 15.97
N GLU A 249 13.61 -12.06 17.18
CA GLU A 249 13.75 -10.92 18.11
C GLU A 249 15.23 -10.54 18.35
N GLU A 250 16.12 -11.52 18.30
CA GLU A 250 17.58 -11.35 18.45
C GLU A 250 18.21 -10.54 17.29
N GLU A 251 17.74 -10.74 16.05
CA GLU A 251 18.25 -10.03 14.87
C GLU A 251 17.72 -8.57 14.80
N ILE A 252 16.56 -8.28 15.41
CA ILE A 252 16.01 -6.91 15.51
C ILE A 252 16.87 -6.06 16.45
N ASP A 253 17.33 -6.64 17.57
CA ASP A 253 18.18 -5.95 18.53
C ASP A 253 19.56 -5.63 17.94
N GLU A 254 20.15 -6.53 17.13
CA GLU A 254 21.41 -6.27 16.42
C GLU A 254 21.33 -5.12 15.40
N LEU A 255 20.19 -4.95 14.72
CA LEU A 255 19.96 -3.83 13.79
C LEU A 255 19.84 -2.48 14.52
N SER A 256 19.30 -2.48 15.75
CA SER A 256 19.18 -1.29 16.58
C SER A 256 20.51 -0.87 17.22
N LEU A 257 21.43 -1.80 17.42
CA LEU A 257 22.75 -1.57 18.01
C LEU A 257 23.78 -1.04 17.00
N ASN A 258 23.58 -1.28 15.70
CA ASN A 258 24.47 -0.81 14.63
C ASN A 258 24.18 0.64 14.15
N HIS A 259 23.30 1.37 14.85
CA HIS A 259 22.94 2.76 14.57
C HIS A 259 23.21 3.74 15.73
N ASN A 260 24.13 3.40 16.64
CA ASN A 260 24.71 4.35 17.62
C ASN A 260 26.20 4.57 17.39
#